data_AF-A0A239FZ83-F1
#
_entry.id   AF-A0A239FZ83-F1
#
_cell.length_a   1.000
_cell.length_b   1.000
_cell.length_c   1.000
_cell.angle_alpha   90.00
_cell.angle_beta   90.00
_cell.angle_gamma   90.00
#
_symmetry.space_group_name_H-M   'P 1'
#
loop_
_entity.id
_entity.type
_entity.pdbx_description
1 polymer ?
#
loop_
_entity_poly.entity_id
_entity_poly.type
_entity_poly.pdbx_seq_one_letter_code
_entity_poly.pdbx_strand_id
1 'polypeptide(L)'
;MGGTEGWAVSVPGGYRVGDWQVGRPIATGSWASVYEGRREGEGETRSALKFLPTGTVTRRQLRHLQDMTQREIRLHRSLQHPRLVRLRETLVVDDAENPELDGACVLVMDLAERSLADLIGSGTPVPDAPRLIAEICEGLAHMHAAGWVHGDLKPNNVLMMADGSVRLADFGLATELDGTHGYLPPAGSVDHVPPERWGEPLSERGHAVWTSADIWALGVTACQLLTGHLPFSAPTARARYVAATEYAAGDRPLALPASLPEAWRSWVSDCLAPNPRSRPGAALQLYRARMLAGAVEVPLRRARRRTAGVTALALLMLAGVSGAGTVSPSVADPFGRWLRTGSDIPPQYRALIVEAGTMCSEPGLSPALIAGMLKTESDFDPNLSDVAKDEYGIARWTPSVLQFYLPPAIRGTILPPPLPPEVSIPAVGRYLCVRLPLLTGVPGDPGLLGAVAFRSSGEVVREAKGVPARFRAYAERVRKNRAAYEP
;
A
#
# COMPACT_ATOMS: atom_id res chain seq x y z
N MET A 1 -5.61 -41.19 4.10
CA MET A 1 -5.98 -40.18 3.08
C MET A 1 -7.16 -39.43 3.65
N GLY A 2 -7.01 -38.14 3.98
CA GLY A 2 -8.14 -37.33 4.44
C GLY A 2 -9.07 -37.06 3.25
N GLY A 3 -10.36 -37.34 3.39
CA GLY A 3 -11.33 -37.12 2.32
C GLY A 3 -11.45 -35.63 1.97
N THR A 4 -11.47 -35.31 0.68
CA THR A 4 -11.73 -33.96 0.12
C THR A 4 -13.20 -33.77 -0.27
N GLU A 5 -14.08 -34.60 0.28
CA GLU A 5 -15.52 -34.57 0.03
C GLU A 5 -16.10 -33.22 0.55
N GLY A 6 -16.76 -32.48 -0.34
CA GLY A 6 -17.30 -31.13 -0.04
C GLY A 6 -16.34 -29.96 -0.30
N TRP A 7 -15.13 -30.21 -0.84
CA TRP A 7 -14.24 -29.15 -1.32
C TRP A 7 -14.80 -28.49 -2.58
N ALA A 8 -14.41 -27.23 -2.85
CA ALA A 8 -14.89 -26.51 -4.04
C ALA A 8 -14.53 -27.22 -5.36
N VAL A 9 -13.33 -27.81 -5.39
CA VAL A 9 -12.88 -28.76 -6.42
C VAL A 9 -12.18 -29.93 -5.72
N SER A 10 -12.74 -31.13 -5.81
CA SER A 10 -12.13 -32.35 -5.25
C SER A 10 -11.20 -32.98 -6.30
N VAL A 11 -9.91 -33.10 -5.99
CA VAL A 11 -8.90 -33.65 -6.90
C VAL A 11 -8.26 -34.88 -6.25
N PRO A 12 -8.26 -36.05 -6.91
CA PRO A 12 -7.64 -37.25 -6.36
C PRO A 12 -6.13 -37.07 -6.11
N GLY A 13 -5.64 -37.63 -5.00
CA GLY A 13 -4.20 -37.69 -4.75
C GLY A 13 -3.50 -38.52 -5.83
N GLY A 14 -2.40 -38.00 -6.37
CA GLY A 14 -1.65 -38.60 -7.47
C GLY A 14 -2.15 -38.18 -8.87
N TYR A 15 -3.26 -37.44 -8.97
CA TYR A 15 -3.75 -36.89 -10.24
C TYR A 15 -2.67 -36.07 -10.94
N ARG A 16 -2.60 -36.15 -12.28
CA ARG A 16 -1.60 -35.42 -13.07
C ARG A 16 -2.27 -34.31 -13.88
N VAL A 17 -1.71 -33.10 -13.80
CA VAL A 17 -2.10 -31.96 -14.62
C VAL A 17 -0.85 -31.30 -15.20
N GLY A 18 -0.70 -31.37 -16.53
CA GLY A 18 0.58 -31.07 -17.18
C GLY A 18 1.71 -31.93 -16.59
N ASP A 19 2.81 -31.28 -16.22
CA ASP A 19 3.96 -31.95 -15.60
C ASP A 19 3.85 -32.11 -14.06
N TRP A 20 2.71 -31.73 -13.48
CA TRP A 20 2.52 -31.70 -12.03
C TRP A 20 1.70 -32.90 -11.55
N GLN A 21 2.21 -33.58 -10.53
CA GLN A 21 1.47 -34.54 -9.74
C GLN A 21 0.86 -33.87 -8.51
N VAL A 22 -0.44 -34.01 -8.34
CA VAL A 22 -1.22 -33.50 -7.21
C VAL A 22 -0.92 -34.35 -5.97
N GLY A 23 -0.50 -33.68 -4.91
CA GLY A 23 -0.17 -34.25 -3.61
C GLY A 23 -1.29 -34.03 -2.59
N ARG A 24 -0.89 -33.69 -1.37
CA ARG A 24 -1.83 -33.52 -0.25
C ARG A 24 -2.71 -32.26 -0.42
N PRO A 25 -3.95 -32.28 0.09
CA PRO A 25 -4.76 -31.07 0.22
C PRO A 25 -4.10 -30.05 1.15
N ILE A 26 -4.20 -28.76 0.80
CA ILE A 26 -3.69 -27.63 1.61
C ILE A 26 -4.85 -26.82 2.18
N ALA A 27 -5.74 -26.32 1.32
CA ALA A 27 -6.85 -25.47 1.73
C ALA A 27 -7.99 -25.52 0.71
N THR A 28 -9.23 -25.25 1.15
CA THR A 28 -10.37 -25.01 0.26
C THR A 28 -11.04 -23.69 0.63
N GLY A 29 -11.42 -22.93 -0.38
CA GLY A 29 -12.25 -21.73 -0.25
C GLY A 29 -13.64 -21.96 -0.87
N SER A 30 -14.42 -20.88 -1.02
CA SER A 30 -15.72 -20.95 -1.68
C SER A 30 -15.63 -21.18 -3.19
N TRP A 31 -14.47 -20.88 -3.80
CA TRP A 31 -14.32 -20.81 -5.26
C TRP A 31 -13.06 -21.49 -5.77
N ALA A 32 -12.29 -22.14 -4.92
CA ALA A 32 -11.05 -22.80 -5.29
C ALA A 32 -10.63 -23.84 -4.26
N SER A 33 -9.89 -24.83 -4.72
CA SER A 33 -9.20 -25.80 -3.87
C SER A 33 -7.71 -25.74 -4.14
N VAL A 34 -6.90 -25.81 -3.09
CA VAL A 34 -5.44 -25.72 -3.17
C VAL A 34 -4.82 -27.03 -2.70
N TYR A 35 -3.96 -27.59 -3.53
CA TYR A 35 -3.21 -28.81 -3.28
C TYR A 35 -1.71 -28.57 -3.37
N GLU A 36 -0.91 -29.40 -2.72
CA GLU A 36 0.52 -29.47 -3.01
C GLU A 36 0.71 -30.06 -4.42
N GLY A 37 1.62 -29.51 -5.20
CA GLY A 37 2.03 -30.04 -6.49
C GLY A 37 3.50 -30.42 -6.48
N ARG A 38 3.84 -31.54 -7.13
CA ARG A 38 5.22 -31.98 -7.36
C ARG A 38 5.48 -32.15 -8.84
N ARG A 39 6.59 -31.60 -9.32
CA ARG A 39 7.07 -31.80 -10.70
C ARG A 39 8.32 -32.67 -10.67
N GLU A 40 8.29 -33.77 -11.41
CA GLU A 40 9.44 -34.67 -11.57
C GLU A 40 10.38 -34.13 -12.67
N GLY A 41 11.70 -34.06 -12.38
CA GLY A 41 12.73 -33.50 -13.26
C GLY A 41 14.11 -33.40 -12.56
N GLU A 42 15.08 -32.70 -13.17
CA GLU A 42 16.37 -32.38 -12.53
C GLU A 42 16.17 -31.37 -11.39
N GLY A 43 15.74 -31.89 -10.23
CA GLY A 43 15.37 -31.14 -9.04
C GLY A 43 13.88 -31.25 -8.73
N GLU A 44 13.53 -31.85 -7.59
CA GLU A 44 12.15 -31.94 -7.11
C GLU A 44 11.62 -30.52 -6.82
N THR A 45 10.70 -30.05 -7.67
CA THR A 45 10.08 -28.73 -7.49
C THR A 45 8.69 -28.90 -6.86
N ARG A 46 8.44 -28.18 -5.76
CA ARG A 46 7.16 -28.15 -5.08
C ARG A 46 6.45 -26.81 -5.29
N SER A 47 5.15 -26.86 -5.55
CA SER A 47 4.29 -25.68 -5.76
C SER A 47 2.93 -25.87 -5.08
N ALA A 48 2.16 -24.79 -4.98
CA ALA A 48 0.74 -24.85 -4.68
C ALA A 48 -0.06 -24.87 -5.99
N LEU A 49 -1.00 -25.79 -6.13
CA LEU A 49 -1.90 -25.94 -7.27
C LEU A 49 -3.30 -25.47 -6.85
N LYS A 50 -3.72 -24.28 -7.28
CA LYS A 50 -5.06 -23.74 -7.02
C LYS A 50 -5.98 -24.10 -8.18
N PHE A 51 -6.86 -25.07 -7.96
CA PHE A 51 -7.88 -25.51 -8.91
C PHE A 51 -9.11 -24.62 -8.80
N LEU A 52 -9.60 -24.16 -9.95
CA LEU A 52 -10.79 -23.34 -10.09
C LEU A 52 -11.91 -24.18 -10.73
N PRO A 53 -13.17 -24.10 -10.22
CA PRO A 53 -14.28 -24.94 -10.68
C PRO A 53 -14.62 -24.78 -12.16
N THR A 54 -15.10 -25.85 -12.79
CA THR A 54 -15.36 -25.92 -14.24
C THR A 54 -16.81 -25.88 -14.67
N GLY A 55 -17.77 -26.30 -13.85
CA GLY A 55 -19.07 -26.62 -14.46
C GLY A 55 -20.31 -26.84 -13.61
N THR A 56 -20.25 -26.89 -12.28
CA THR A 56 -21.44 -27.16 -11.44
C THR A 56 -22.21 -25.90 -11.03
N VAL A 57 -22.18 -24.86 -11.86
CA VAL A 57 -22.64 -23.52 -11.49
C VAL A 57 -23.46 -22.89 -12.62
N THR A 58 -24.43 -22.03 -12.30
CA THR A 58 -25.26 -21.38 -13.33
C THR A 58 -24.40 -20.57 -14.31
N ARG A 59 -24.86 -20.35 -15.55
CA ARG A 59 -24.13 -19.52 -16.55
C ARG A 59 -23.69 -18.16 -16.02
N ARG A 60 -24.44 -17.56 -15.10
CA ARG A 60 -24.09 -16.29 -14.45
C ARG A 60 -22.91 -16.44 -13.49
N GLN A 61 -22.92 -17.50 -12.67
CA GLN A 61 -21.84 -17.78 -11.72
C GLN A 61 -20.55 -18.19 -12.43
N LEU A 62 -20.65 -18.96 -13.53
CA LEU A 62 -19.50 -19.28 -14.37
C LEU A 62 -18.81 -18.02 -14.94
N ARG A 63 -19.59 -17.04 -15.43
CA ARG A 63 -19.02 -15.76 -15.89
C ARG A 63 -18.31 -15.00 -14.77
N HIS A 64 -18.91 -14.91 -13.59
CA HIS A 64 -18.25 -14.25 -12.45
C HIS A 64 -16.95 -14.96 -12.04
N LEU A 65 -16.93 -16.30 -12.05
CA LEU A 65 -15.73 -17.08 -11.76
C LEU A 65 -14.63 -16.86 -12.80
N GLN A 66 -15.00 -16.82 -14.08
CA GLN A 66 -14.07 -16.48 -15.17
C GLN A 66 -13.52 -15.06 -15.00
N ASP A 67 -14.36 -14.08 -14.67
CA ASP A 67 -13.93 -12.70 -14.44
C ASP A 67 -12.95 -12.60 -13.27
N MET A 68 -13.22 -13.28 -12.14
CA MET A 68 -12.34 -13.34 -10.97
C MET A 68 -11.00 -14.00 -11.32
N THR A 69 -11.04 -15.14 -12.02
CA THR A 69 -9.85 -15.88 -12.46
C THR A 69 -8.99 -15.02 -13.38
N GLN A 70 -9.60 -14.36 -14.36
CA GLN A 70 -8.88 -13.49 -15.27
C GLN A 70 -8.30 -12.26 -14.56
N ARG A 71 -8.98 -11.70 -13.55
CA ARG A 71 -8.43 -10.61 -12.71
C ARG A 71 -7.21 -11.07 -11.93
N GLU A 72 -7.29 -12.23 -11.26
CA GLU A 72 -6.18 -12.80 -10.50
C GLU A 72 -4.96 -13.05 -11.41
N ILE A 73 -5.17 -13.64 -12.59
CA ILE A 73 -4.09 -13.85 -13.58
C ILE A 73 -3.52 -12.51 -14.06
N ARG A 74 -4.36 -11.50 -14.33
CA ARG A 74 -3.89 -10.17 -14.77
C ARG A 74 -3.03 -9.50 -13.71
N LEU A 75 -3.45 -9.52 -12.45
CA LEU A 75 -2.69 -8.96 -11.34
C LEU A 75 -1.33 -9.66 -11.20
N HIS A 76 -1.31 -10.99 -11.21
CA HIS A 76 -0.05 -11.74 -11.11
C HIS A 76 0.91 -11.49 -12.27
N ARG A 77 0.39 -11.22 -13.47
CA ARG A 77 1.21 -10.87 -14.64
C ARG A 77 1.71 -9.43 -14.58
N SER A 78 0.95 -8.51 -13.99
CA SER A 78 1.32 -7.09 -13.91
C SER A 78 2.21 -6.75 -12.72
N LEU A 79 2.06 -7.46 -11.59
CA LEU A 79 2.77 -7.18 -10.35
C LEU A 79 3.73 -8.31 -9.98
N GLN A 80 4.99 -7.95 -9.76
CA GLN A 80 6.01 -8.84 -9.21
C GLN A 80 6.70 -8.17 -8.04
N HIS A 81 6.60 -8.78 -6.87
CA HIS A 81 7.17 -8.22 -5.65
C HIS A 81 7.48 -9.32 -4.64
N PRO A 82 8.58 -9.22 -3.85
CA PRO A 82 8.94 -10.23 -2.84
C PRO A 82 7.87 -10.51 -1.77
N ARG A 83 6.91 -9.59 -1.61
CA ARG A 83 5.78 -9.68 -0.66
C ARG A 83 4.46 -10.09 -1.31
N LEU A 84 4.47 -10.52 -2.56
CA LEU A 84 3.31 -11.09 -3.25
C LEU A 84 3.63 -12.53 -3.68
N VAL A 85 2.68 -13.45 -3.52
CA VAL A 85 2.87 -14.82 -4.00
C VAL A 85 3.05 -14.79 -5.51
N ARG A 86 4.03 -15.55 -6.01
CA ARG A 86 4.32 -15.63 -7.43
C ARG A 86 3.44 -16.67 -8.09
N LEU A 87 2.79 -16.28 -9.19
CA LEU A 87 2.24 -17.20 -10.18
C LEU A 87 3.38 -17.69 -11.07
N ARG A 88 3.58 -18.99 -11.14
CA ARG A 88 4.61 -19.64 -11.96
C ARG A 88 4.10 -19.92 -13.35
N GLU A 89 2.93 -20.54 -13.44
CA GLU A 89 2.28 -20.90 -14.68
C GLU A 89 0.77 -21.10 -14.46
N THR A 90 0.04 -21.19 -15.57
CA THR A 90 -1.40 -21.45 -15.60
C THR A 90 -1.65 -22.64 -16.50
N LEU A 91 -2.37 -23.63 -16.01
CA LEU A 91 -2.73 -24.84 -16.74
C LEU A 91 -4.24 -24.90 -16.94
N VAL A 92 -4.66 -25.67 -17.94
CA VAL A 92 -6.05 -26.07 -18.14
C VAL A 92 -6.07 -27.59 -18.11
N VAL A 93 -6.95 -28.17 -17.30
CA VAL A 93 -7.16 -29.63 -17.28
C VAL A 93 -7.88 -30.03 -18.56
N ASP A 94 -7.38 -31.07 -19.22
CA ASP A 94 -7.98 -31.72 -20.38
C ASP A 94 -8.18 -33.19 -20.02
N ASP A 95 -9.37 -33.51 -19.54
CA ASP A 95 -9.71 -34.81 -18.97
C ASP A 95 -11.20 -35.09 -19.13
N ALA A 96 -11.59 -35.42 -20.36
CA ALA A 96 -12.97 -35.71 -20.72
C ALA A 96 -13.60 -36.88 -19.92
N GLU A 97 -12.78 -37.74 -19.30
CA GLU A 97 -13.25 -38.84 -18.44
C GLU A 97 -13.64 -38.35 -17.03
N ASN A 98 -13.19 -37.16 -16.63
CA ASN A 98 -13.52 -36.51 -15.36
C ASN A 98 -14.21 -35.15 -15.59
N PRO A 99 -15.52 -35.10 -15.91
CA PRO A 99 -16.24 -33.86 -16.24
C PRO A 99 -16.22 -32.77 -15.15
N GLU A 100 -15.99 -33.14 -13.90
CA GLU A 100 -15.86 -32.18 -12.79
C GLU A 100 -14.51 -31.46 -12.77
N LEU A 101 -13.50 -32.01 -13.43
CA LEU A 101 -12.16 -31.43 -13.55
C LEU A 101 -11.88 -30.94 -14.96
N ASP A 102 -12.54 -31.49 -15.98
CA ASP A 102 -12.34 -31.11 -17.38
C ASP A 102 -12.55 -29.61 -17.61
N GLY A 103 -11.56 -28.96 -18.22
CA GLY A 103 -11.51 -27.52 -18.43
C GLY A 103 -11.06 -26.68 -17.21
N ALA A 104 -10.63 -27.30 -16.10
CA ALA A 104 -10.31 -26.57 -14.87
C ALA A 104 -9.08 -25.71 -15.07
N CYS A 105 -9.19 -24.43 -14.73
CA CYS A 105 -8.03 -23.57 -14.66
C CYS A 105 -7.26 -23.87 -13.38
N VAL A 106 -5.98 -24.18 -13.52
CA VAL A 106 -5.07 -24.44 -12.39
C VAL A 106 -4.01 -23.35 -12.37
N LEU A 107 -3.95 -22.62 -11.26
CA LEU A 107 -2.90 -21.64 -11.01
C LEU A 107 -1.78 -22.32 -10.23
N VAL A 108 -0.59 -22.40 -10.81
CA VAL A 108 0.60 -22.96 -10.16
C VAL A 108 1.36 -21.83 -9.49
N MET A 109 1.48 -21.88 -8.17
CA MET A 109 1.96 -20.77 -7.35
C MET A 109 3.10 -21.22 -6.43
N ASP A 110 3.86 -20.27 -5.89
CA ASP A 110 4.83 -20.58 -4.84
C ASP A 110 4.16 -21.28 -3.65
N LEU A 111 4.77 -22.37 -3.19
CA LEU A 111 4.32 -23.10 -2.02
C LEU A 111 4.79 -22.39 -0.75
N ALA A 112 3.84 -22.02 0.12
CA ALA A 112 4.11 -21.50 1.45
C ALA A 112 4.14 -22.63 2.49
N GLU A 113 4.78 -22.38 3.65
CA GLU A 113 4.75 -23.33 4.76
C GLU A 113 3.37 -23.34 5.44
N ARG A 114 2.81 -22.15 5.66
CA ARG A 114 1.50 -21.97 6.32
C ARG A 114 0.93 -20.57 6.10
N SER A 115 -0.31 -20.36 6.53
CA SER A 115 -0.91 -19.02 6.62
C SER A 115 -0.65 -18.37 7.98
N LEU A 116 -0.78 -17.05 8.09
CA LEU A 116 -0.73 -16.39 9.40
C LEU A 116 -1.94 -16.73 10.28
N ALA A 117 -3.06 -17.15 9.69
CA ALA A 117 -4.21 -17.66 10.44
C ALA A 117 -3.85 -18.88 11.30
N ASP A 118 -2.98 -19.75 10.79
CA ASP A 118 -2.51 -20.95 11.50
C ASP A 118 -1.65 -20.60 12.73
N LEU A 119 -1.08 -19.40 12.78
CA LEU A 119 -0.30 -18.89 13.92
C LEU A 119 -1.19 -18.23 14.98
N ILE A 120 -2.25 -17.54 14.56
CA ILE A 120 -3.20 -16.85 15.46
C ILE A 120 -4.07 -17.84 16.25
N GLY A 121 -4.31 -19.04 15.73
CA GLY A 121 -5.23 -20.04 16.32
C GLY A 121 -4.99 -20.43 17.80
N SER A 122 -3.88 -20.01 18.40
CA SER A 122 -3.55 -20.19 19.82
C SER A 122 -4.16 -19.13 20.76
N GLY A 123 -4.75 -18.05 20.23
CA GLY A 123 -5.25 -16.92 21.03
C GLY A 123 -4.14 -16.08 21.66
N THR A 124 -2.90 -16.24 21.21
CA THR A 124 -1.73 -15.49 21.67
C THR A 124 -1.14 -14.63 20.55
N PRO A 125 -0.37 -13.58 20.89
CA PRO A 125 0.36 -12.80 19.89
C PRO A 125 1.25 -13.69 19.02
N VAL A 126 1.28 -13.42 17.72
CA VAL A 126 2.18 -14.10 16.79
C VAL A 126 3.61 -13.62 17.06
N PRO A 127 4.59 -14.55 17.16
CA PRO A 127 6.00 -14.17 17.27
C PRO A 127 6.42 -13.24 16.13
N ASP A 128 7.15 -12.18 16.47
CA ASP A 128 7.68 -11.20 15.51
C ASP A 128 6.61 -10.47 14.67
N ALA A 129 5.37 -10.36 15.21
CA ALA A 129 4.28 -9.63 14.57
C ALA A 129 4.65 -8.23 14.04
N PRO A 130 5.44 -7.38 14.73
CA PRO A 130 5.92 -6.11 14.19
C PRO A 130 6.59 -6.20 12.82
N ARG A 131 7.51 -7.15 12.62
CA ARG A 131 8.18 -7.37 11.32
C ARG A 131 7.16 -7.85 10.28
N LEU A 132 6.33 -8.82 10.63
CA LEU A 132 5.33 -9.38 9.72
C LEU A 132 4.36 -8.29 9.23
N ILE A 133 3.91 -7.39 10.12
CA ILE A 133 3.06 -6.26 9.76
C ILE A 133 3.76 -5.32 8.79
N ALA A 134 5.05 -5.01 9.01
CA ALA A 134 5.81 -4.19 8.07
C ALA A 134 5.92 -4.85 6.69
N GLU A 135 6.14 -6.17 6.62
CA GLU A 135 6.18 -6.92 5.36
C GLU A 135 4.82 -6.97 4.64
N ILE A 136 3.71 -7.08 5.37
CA ILE A 136 2.34 -6.96 4.83
C ILE A 136 2.14 -5.56 4.24
N CYS A 137 2.53 -4.50 4.96
CA CYS A 137 2.42 -3.13 4.49
C CYS A 137 3.23 -2.89 3.22
N GLU A 138 4.38 -3.55 3.08
CA GLU A 138 5.24 -3.46 1.91
C GLU A 138 4.56 -4.07 0.67
N GLY A 139 3.92 -5.23 0.82
CA GLY A 139 3.09 -5.82 -0.25
C GLY A 139 1.90 -4.93 -0.64
N LEU A 140 1.17 -4.40 0.34
CA LEU A 140 0.04 -3.50 0.09
C LEU A 140 0.46 -2.19 -0.55
N ALA A 141 1.57 -1.58 -0.10
CA ALA A 141 2.09 -0.35 -0.67
C ALA A 141 2.45 -0.54 -2.15
N HIS A 142 3.05 -1.68 -2.51
CA HIS A 142 3.32 -2.03 -3.90
C HIS A 142 2.04 -2.17 -4.73
N MET A 143 1.03 -2.90 -4.23
CA MET A 143 -0.26 -3.04 -4.92
C MET A 143 -0.98 -1.71 -5.11
N HIS A 144 -1.07 -0.92 -4.04
CA HIS A 144 -1.77 0.38 -4.04
C HIS A 144 -1.08 1.39 -4.96
N ALA A 145 0.25 1.42 -4.98
CA ALA A 145 1.04 2.24 -5.89
C ALA A 145 0.79 1.89 -7.37
N ALA A 146 0.54 0.62 -7.66
CA ALA A 146 0.20 0.15 -9.00
C ALA A 146 -1.30 0.26 -9.33
N GLY A 147 -2.10 0.88 -8.45
CA GLY A 147 -3.53 1.09 -8.69
C GLY A 147 -4.39 -0.14 -8.44
N TRP A 148 -3.98 -1.07 -7.57
CA TRP A 148 -4.77 -2.24 -7.20
C TRP A 148 -5.25 -2.19 -5.75
N VAL A 149 -6.43 -2.71 -5.50
CA VAL A 149 -6.98 -3.01 -4.17
C VAL A 149 -7.03 -4.52 -4.01
N HIS A 150 -6.57 -5.04 -2.88
CA HIS A 150 -6.59 -6.48 -2.58
C HIS A 150 -8.01 -6.99 -2.31
N GLY A 151 -8.82 -6.25 -1.55
CA GLY A 151 -10.25 -6.49 -1.37
C GLY A 151 -10.63 -7.59 -0.37
N ASP A 152 -9.72 -8.53 -0.07
CA ASP A 152 -9.91 -9.60 0.94
C ASP A 152 -8.64 -9.88 1.75
N LEU A 153 -7.98 -8.82 2.22
CA LEU A 153 -6.83 -8.97 3.11
C LEU A 153 -7.27 -9.55 4.47
N LYS A 154 -6.67 -10.66 4.87
CA LYS A 154 -6.89 -11.32 6.17
C LYS A 154 -5.76 -12.31 6.46
N PRO A 155 -5.59 -12.79 7.70
CA PRO A 155 -4.53 -13.74 8.04
C PRO A 155 -4.44 -15.00 7.17
N ASN A 156 -5.57 -15.51 6.65
CA ASN A 156 -5.59 -16.67 5.75
C ASN A 156 -4.92 -16.38 4.40
N ASN A 157 -4.94 -15.12 3.97
CA ASN A 157 -4.42 -14.65 2.69
C ASN A 157 -3.03 -14.01 2.83
N VAL A 158 -2.42 -14.11 4.01
CA VAL A 158 -1.01 -13.76 4.24
C VAL A 158 -0.26 -15.05 4.55
N LEU A 159 0.63 -15.43 3.64
CA LEU A 159 1.34 -16.71 3.70
C LEU A 159 2.76 -16.51 4.20
N MET A 160 3.20 -17.40 5.10
CA MET A 160 4.57 -17.48 5.57
C MET A 160 5.36 -18.47 4.70
N MET A 161 6.43 -17.97 4.09
CA MET A 161 7.34 -18.75 3.25
C MET A 161 8.38 -19.47 4.11
N ALA A 162 9.10 -20.42 3.51
CA ALA A 162 10.12 -21.22 4.20
C ALA A 162 11.32 -20.41 4.72
N ASP A 163 11.57 -19.22 4.16
CA ASP A 163 12.58 -18.27 4.63
C ASP A 163 12.09 -17.37 5.78
N GLY A 164 10.85 -17.59 6.28
CA GLY A 164 10.23 -16.80 7.33
C GLY A 164 9.66 -15.45 6.87
N SER A 165 9.73 -15.15 5.58
CA SER A 165 9.08 -13.97 5.00
C SER A 165 7.58 -14.16 4.81
N VAL A 166 6.82 -13.08 4.76
CA VAL A 166 5.40 -13.13 4.38
C VAL A 166 5.12 -12.60 2.99
N ARG A 167 4.11 -13.21 2.36
CA ARG A 167 3.60 -12.82 1.04
C ARG A 167 2.07 -12.78 1.03
N LEU A 168 1.52 -11.74 0.42
CA LEU A 168 0.08 -11.65 0.17
C LEU A 168 -0.32 -12.62 -0.94
N ALA A 169 -1.48 -13.25 -0.77
CA ALA A 169 -2.01 -14.29 -1.63
C ALA A 169 -3.51 -14.12 -1.84
N ASP A 170 -4.06 -14.94 -2.74
CA ASP A 170 -5.49 -14.99 -3.09
C ASP A 170 -6.04 -13.65 -3.58
N PHE A 171 -5.74 -13.36 -4.84
CA PHE A 171 -6.15 -12.11 -5.51
C PHE A 171 -7.47 -12.26 -6.26
N GLY A 172 -8.28 -13.27 -5.95
CA GLY A 172 -9.57 -13.50 -6.61
C GLY A 172 -10.57 -12.36 -6.41
N LEU A 173 -10.43 -11.60 -5.33
CA LEU A 173 -11.19 -10.37 -5.04
C LEU A 173 -10.35 -9.10 -5.22
N ALA A 174 -9.21 -9.16 -5.89
CA ALA A 174 -8.46 -7.96 -6.22
C ALA A 174 -9.12 -7.21 -7.39
N THR A 175 -9.00 -5.89 -7.39
CA THR A 175 -9.54 -5.04 -8.45
C THR A 175 -8.61 -3.88 -8.75
N GLU A 176 -8.56 -3.50 -10.03
CA GLU A 176 -7.84 -2.32 -10.48
C GLU A 176 -8.72 -1.07 -10.24
N LEU A 177 -8.09 0.02 -9.86
CA LEU A 177 -8.73 1.32 -9.68
C LEU A 177 -9.02 1.94 -11.06
N ASP A 178 -10.28 2.26 -11.30
CA ASP A 178 -10.73 3.09 -12.41
C ASP A 178 -10.89 4.53 -11.91
N GLY A 179 -9.86 5.34 -12.11
CA GLY A 179 -9.76 6.67 -11.50
C GLY A 179 -9.45 6.59 -10.01
N THR A 180 -10.45 6.86 -9.16
CA THR A 180 -10.27 6.92 -7.69
C THR A 180 -10.68 5.65 -6.95
N HIS A 181 -11.45 4.75 -7.58
CA HIS A 181 -12.01 3.56 -6.94
C HIS A 181 -12.07 2.39 -7.91
N GLY A 182 -12.10 1.17 -7.38
CA GLY A 182 -12.39 -0.04 -8.11
C GLY A 182 -13.80 -0.54 -7.80
N TYR A 183 -14.15 -1.68 -8.37
CA TYR A 183 -15.42 -2.34 -8.10
C TYR A 183 -15.22 -3.81 -7.74
N LEU A 184 -15.94 -4.23 -6.69
CA LEU A 184 -15.91 -5.59 -6.21
C LEU A 184 -17.33 -6.12 -5.98
N PRO A 185 -17.58 -7.42 -6.20
CA PRO A 185 -18.84 -8.05 -5.86
C PRO A 185 -19.12 -7.94 -4.35
N PRO A 186 -20.35 -8.22 -3.90
CA PRO A 186 -20.68 -8.29 -2.48
C PRO A 186 -20.14 -9.58 -1.85
N ALA A 187 -18.82 -9.68 -1.81
CA ALA A 187 -18.04 -10.76 -1.25
C ALA A 187 -16.90 -10.19 -0.40
N GLY A 188 -16.34 -11.03 0.46
CA GLY A 188 -15.25 -10.68 1.36
C GLY A 188 -15.49 -11.24 2.76
N SER A 189 -14.43 -11.23 3.57
CA SER A 189 -14.47 -11.78 4.91
C SER A 189 -15.10 -10.79 5.89
N VAL A 190 -16.29 -11.13 6.41
CA VAL A 190 -17.13 -10.24 7.24
C VAL A 190 -16.37 -9.54 8.37
N ASP A 191 -15.39 -10.20 8.98
CA ASP A 191 -14.59 -9.65 10.09
C ASP A 191 -13.58 -8.57 9.65
N HIS A 192 -13.20 -8.54 8.38
CA HIS A 192 -12.15 -7.67 7.82
C HIS A 192 -12.70 -6.64 6.84
N VAL A 193 -13.92 -6.83 6.36
CA VAL A 193 -14.60 -5.86 5.49
C VAL A 193 -14.97 -4.62 6.31
N PRO A 194 -14.62 -3.40 5.84
CA PRO A 194 -14.96 -2.20 6.57
C PRO A 194 -16.47 -1.89 6.49
N PRO A 195 -17.08 -1.27 7.53
CA PRO A 195 -18.53 -1.05 7.60
C PRO A 195 -19.12 -0.25 6.42
N GLU A 196 -18.38 0.72 5.87
CA GLU A 196 -18.86 1.52 4.75
C GLU A 196 -19.09 0.69 3.47
N ARG A 197 -18.43 -0.47 3.34
CA ARG A 197 -18.47 -1.32 2.14
C ARG A 197 -19.89 -1.74 1.77
N TRP A 198 -20.72 -2.06 2.77
CA TRP A 198 -22.12 -2.47 2.55
C TRP A 198 -23.10 -1.30 2.52
N GLY A 199 -22.64 -0.09 2.84
CA GLY A 199 -23.40 1.15 2.63
C GLY A 199 -23.31 1.68 1.20
N GLU A 200 -22.28 1.28 0.43
CA GLU A 200 -22.12 1.68 -0.97
C GLU A 200 -23.24 1.12 -1.85
N PRO A 201 -23.79 1.88 -2.81
CA PRO A 201 -24.77 1.37 -3.76
C PRO A 201 -24.21 0.19 -4.57
N LEU A 202 -25.00 -0.87 -4.72
CA LEU A 202 -24.65 -1.98 -5.59
C LEU A 202 -24.93 -1.59 -7.05
N SER A 203 -23.87 -1.41 -7.84
CA SER A 203 -23.97 -1.23 -9.30
C SER A 203 -23.85 -2.56 -10.03
N GLU A 204 -24.06 -2.56 -11.35
CA GLU A 204 -23.80 -3.73 -12.21
C GLU A 204 -22.33 -4.20 -12.14
N ARG A 205 -21.40 -3.30 -11.85
CA ARG A 205 -19.97 -3.61 -11.67
C ARG A 205 -19.62 -4.10 -10.26
N GLY A 206 -20.56 -3.98 -9.31
CA GLY A 206 -20.36 -4.24 -7.88
C GLY A 206 -20.42 -2.97 -7.04
N HIS A 207 -20.00 -3.07 -5.78
CA HIS A 207 -19.85 -1.93 -4.88
C HIS A 207 -18.50 -1.24 -5.14
N ALA A 208 -18.46 0.09 -4.99
CA ALA A 208 -17.22 0.85 -5.06
C ALA A 208 -16.26 0.47 -3.91
N VAL A 209 -14.96 0.44 -4.20
CA VAL A 209 -13.93 0.15 -3.20
C VAL A 209 -12.71 1.03 -3.43
N TRP A 210 -12.07 1.44 -2.34
CA TRP A 210 -10.85 2.24 -2.34
C TRP A 210 -9.74 1.48 -1.60
N THR A 211 -8.49 1.92 -1.77
CA THR A 211 -7.33 1.38 -1.04
C THR A 211 -7.50 1.46 0.48
N SER A 212 -8.29 2.42 0.98
CA SER A 212 -8.64 2.55 2.40
C SER A 212 -9.38 1.33 2.98
N ALA A 213 -9.99 0.50 2.14
CA ALA A 213 -10.61 -0.76 2.58
C ALA A 213 -9.55 -1.78 3.01
N ASP A 214 -8.46 -1.90 2.25
CA ASP A 214 -7.33 -2.76 2.63
C ASP A 214 -6.65 -2.23 3.90
N ILE A 215 -6.61 -0.91 4.11
CA ILE A 215 -6.05 -0.32 5.34
C ILE A 215 -6.87 -0.70 6.58
N TRP A 216 -8.19 -0.74 6.47
CA TRP A 216 -9.03 -1.25 7.55
C TRP A 216 -8.75 -2.72 7.84
N ALA A 217 -8.75 -3.56 6.79
CA ALA A 217 -8.45 -4.98 6.90
C ALA A 217 -7.04 -5.24 7.49
N LEU A 218 -6.08 -4.38 7.19
CA LEU A 218 -4.74 -4.36 7.77
C LEU A 218 -4.79 -4.06 9.28
N GLY A 219 -5.60 -3.09 9.71
CA GLY A 219 -5.81 -2.79 11.13
C GLY A 219 -6.38 -3.97 11.91
N VAL A 220 -7.38 -4.65 11.34
CA VAL A 220 -7.97 -5.87 11.92
C VAL A 220 -6.91 -6.98 12.01
N THR A 221 -6.20 -7.23 10.91
CA THR A 221 -5.14 -8.25 10.82
C THR A 221 -4.02 -7.97 11.83
N ALA A 222 -3.54 -6.73 11.91
CA ALA A 222 -2.48 -6.33 12.82
C ALA A 222 -2.90 -6.49 14.29
N CYS A 223 -4.14 -6.14 14.64
CA CYS A 223 -4.67 -6.39 15.98
C CYS A 223 -4.61 -7.88 16.33
N GLN A 224 -5.03 -8.75 15.41
CA GLN A 224 -4.97 -10.20 15.62
C GLN A 224 -3.54 -10.70 15.75
N LEU A 225 -2.61 -10.23 14.92
CA LEU A 225 -1.21 -10.64 15.01
C LEU A 225 -0.56 -10.20 16.33
N LEU A 226 -0.85 -8.99 16.80
CA LEU A 226 -0.23 -8.42 18.00
C LEU A 226 -0.85 -8.92 19.30
N THR A 227 -2.08 -9.44 19.27
CA THR A 227 -2.83 -9.74 20.50
C THR A 227 -3.48 -11.12 20.52
N GLY A 228 -3.60 -11.80 19.37
CA GLY A 228 -4.40 -13.01 19.20
C GLY A 228 -5.91 -12.77 19.06
N HIS A 229 -6.38 -11.51 19.15
CA HIS A 229 -7.80 -11.17 19.24
C HIS A 229 -8.24 -10.18 18.15
N LEU A 230 -9.52 -10.27 17.75
CA LEU A 230 -10.15 -9.29 16.85
C LEU A 230 -10.43 -7.96 17.61
N PRO A 231 -10.40 -6.81 16.91
CA PRO A 231 -10.73 -5.52 17.52
C PRO A 231 -12.22 -5.36 17.86
N PHE A 232 -13.09 -6.12 17.20
CA PHE A 232 -14.54 -6.14 17.44
C PHE A 232 -14.95 -7.53 17.93
N SER A 233 -15.04 -7.72 19.25
CA SER A 233 -15.39 -9.01 19.86
C SER A 233 -16.90 -9.22 19.91
N ALA A 234 -17.37 -10.31 19.30
CA ALA A 234 -18.73 -10.82 19.40
C ALA A 234 -18.80 -12.31 19.00
N PRO A 235 -19.83 -13.06 19.42
CA PRO A 235 -19.92 -14.51 19.20
C PRO A 235 -19.97 -14.95 17.73
N THR A 236 -20.50 -14.10 16.84
CA THR A 236 -20.65 -14.41 15.41
C THR A 236 -20.05 -13.33 14.53
N ALA A 237 -19.60 -13.68 13.32
CA ALA A 237 -19.04 -12.72 12.38
C ALA A 237 -20.04 -11.58 12.07
N ARG A 238 -21.33 -11.90 11.93
CA ARG A 238 -22.39 -10.89 11.75
C ARG A 238 -22.48 -9.93 12.94
N ALA A 239 -22.41 -10.43 14.17
CA ALA A 239 -22.43 -9.57 15.36
C ALA A 239 -21.15 -8.72 15.46
N ARG A 240 -20.00 -9.23 15.03
CA ARG A 240 -18.74 -8.46 14.96
C ARG A 240 -18.81 -7.34 13.93
N TYR A 241 -19.44 -7.60 12.79
CA TYR A 241 -19.72 -6.58 11.79
C TYR A 241 -20.67 -5.50 12.33
N VAL A 242 -21.73 -5.87 13.05
CA VAL A 242 -22.62 -4.90 13.72
C VAL A 242 -21.83 -4.05 14.72
N ALA A 243 -20.98 -4.66 15.56
CA ALA A 243 -20.11 -3.95 16.49
C ALA A 243 -19.16 -2.97 15.79
N ALA A 244 -18.60 -3.37 14.64
CA ALA A 244 -17.78 -2.48 13.80
C ALA A 244 -18.58 -1.31 13.23
N THR A 245 -19.85 -1.54 12.86
CA THR A 245 -20.77 -0.52 12.36
C THR A 245 -21.16 0.47 13.46
N GLU A 246 -21.51 -0.01 14.65
CA GLU A 246 -21.77 0.83 15.85
C GLU A 246 -20.55 1.68 16.19
N TYR A 247 -19.35 1.09 16.13
CA TYR A 247 -18.10 1.84 16.31
C TYR A 247 -17.92 2.92 15.25
N ALA A 248 -18.16 2.61 13.98
CA ALA A 248 -18.04 3.59 12.90
C ALA A 248 -19.07 4.73 13.03
N ALA A 249 -20.24 4.46 13.60
CA ALA A 249 -21.28 5.45 13.90
C ALA A 249 -20.96 6.30 15.14
N GLY A 250 -20.02 5.89 15.98
CA GLY A 250 -19.68 6.55 17.24
C GLY A 250 -20.51 6.07 18.44
N ASP A 251 -21.36 5.06 18.25
CA ASP A 251 -22.23 4.48 19.29
C ASP A 251 -21.47 3.52 20.22
N ARG A 252 -20.27 3.10 19.81
CA ARG A 252 -19.42 2.17 20.56
C ARG A 252 -17.95 2.58 20.47
N PRO A 253 -17.18 2.55 21.58
CA PRO A 253 -15.74 2.82 21.50
C PRO A 253 -14.98 1.63 20.88
N LEU A 254 -13.83 1.92 20.26
CA LEU A 254 -12.90 0.88 19.82
C LEU A 254 -12.28 0.18 21.03
N ALA A 255 -12.54 -1.12 21.18
CA ALA A 255 -12.08 -1.91 22.31
C ALA A 255 -10.84 -2.74 21.94
N LEU A 256 -9.67 -2.10 21.83
CA LEU A 256 -8.41 -2.81 21.58
C LEU A 256 -7.87 -3.48 22.86
N PRO A 257 -7.37 -4.73 22.80
CA PRO A 257 -6.85 -5.45 23.97
C PRO A 257 -5.82 -4.66 24.77
N ALA A 258 -5.84 -4.76 26.10
CA ALA A 258 -4.91 -4.05 26.98
C ALA A 258 -3.44 -4.46 26.78
N SER A 259 -3.22 -5.67 26.27
CA SER A 259 -1.88 -6.19 25.91
C SER A 259 -1.23 -5.49 24.72
N LEU A 260 -1.99 -4.71 23.94
CA LEU A 260 -1.46 -3.99 22.78
C LEU A 260 -0.64 -2.77 23.24
N PRO A 261 0.68 -2.70 22.90
CA PRO A 261 1.52 -1.56 23.25
C PRO A 261 0.98 -0.25 22.67
N GLU A 262 1.14 0.86 23.40
CA GLU A 262 0.49 2.14 23.06
C GLU A 262 0.81 2.65 21.65
N ALA A 263 2.06 2.51 21.22
CA ALA A 263 2.46 2.92 19.88
C ALA A 263 1.75 2.10 18.78
N TRP A 264 1.55 0.80 19.02
CA TRP A 264 0.76 -0.07 18.15
C TRP A 264 -0.76 0.16 18.29
N ARG A 265 -1.24 0.56 19.47
CA ARG A 265 -2.63 0.97 19.68
C ARG A 265 -2.99 2.18 18.83
N SER A 266 -2.12 3.19 18.78
CA SER A 266 -2.28 4.34 17.90
C SER A 266 -2.25 3.92 16.42
N TRP A 267 -1.29 3.09 16.02
CA TRP A 267 -1.17 2.62 14.63
C TRP A 267 -2.41 1.85 14.17
N VAL A 268 -2.91 0.91 14.99
CA VAL A 268 -4.12 0.12 14.70
C VAL A 268 -5.35 1.01 14.67
N SER A 269 -5.47 1.97 15.61
CA SER A 269 -6.59 2.93 15.62
C SER A 269 -6.65 3.76 14.34
N ASP A 270 -5.50 4.18 13.79
CA ASP A 270 -5.46 4.93 12.54
C ASP A 270 -5.89 4.09 11.33
N CYS A 271 -5.54 2.79 11.31
CA CYS A 271 -6.04 1.85 10.31
C CYS A 271 -7.56 1.68 10.41
N LEU A 272 -8.09 1.63 11.64
CA LEU A 272 -9.51 1.46 11.96
C LEU A 272 -10.26 2.78 12.10
N ALA A 273 -9.78 3.87 11.48
CA ALA A 273 -10.50 5.15 11.54
C ALA A 273 -11.90 4.99 10.88
N PRO A 274 -12.99 5.48 11.54
CA PRO A 274 -14.35 5.38 10.99
C PRO A 274 -14.49 6.01 9.61
N ASN A 275 -13.91 7.21 9.42
CA ASN A 275 -13.87 7.86 8.12
C ASN A 275 -12.76 7.23 7.25
N PRO A 276 -13.09 6.63 6.09
CA PRO A 276 -12.10 5.98 5.23
C PRO A 276 -10.99 6.93 4.74
N ARG A 277 -11.32 8.22 4.54
CA ARG A 277 -10.36 9.25 4.09
C ARG A 277 -9.36 9.64 5.17
N SER A 278 -9.65 9.32 6.43
CA SER A 278 -8.74 9.57 7.56
C SER A 278 -7.72 8.46 7.74
N ARG A 279 -7.89 7.30 7.07
CA ARG A 279 -6.98 6.16 7.17
C ARG A 279 -5.69 6.47 6.40
N PRO A 280 -4.50 6.45 7.04
CA PRO A 280 -3.23 6.64 6.34
C PRO A 280 -3.01 5.56 5.26
N GLY A 281 -2.50 5.95 4.09
CA GLY A 281 -2.20 5.02 3.01
C GLY A 281 -1.11 3.99 3.38
N ALA A 282 -1.03 2.90 2.61
CA ALA A 282 -0.14 1.78 2.91
C ALA A 282 1.35 2.16 3.02
N ALA A 283 1.81 3.14 2.23
CA ALA A 283 3.19 3.64 2.29
C ALA A 283 3.51 4.31 3.64
N LEU A 284 2.60 5.13 4.18
CA LEU A 284 2.78 5.75 5.49
C LEU A 284 2.67 4.71 6.61
N GLN A 285 1.77 3.73 6.48
CA GLN A 285 1.67 2.64 7.44
C GLN A 285 2.91 1.75 7.45
N LEU A 286 3.51 1.47 6.28
CA LEU A 286 4.79 0.77 6.15
C LEU A 286 5.90 1.49 6.90
N TYR A 287 6.06 2.79 6.67
CA TYR A 287 7.08 3.60 7.36
C TYR A 287 6.92 3.50 8.88
N ARG A 288 5.69 3.73 9.39
CA ARG A 288 5.42 3.64 10.83
C ARG A 288 5.64 2.24 11.38
N ALA A 289 5.22 1.19 10.67
CA ALA A 289 5.43 -0.19 11.10
C ALA A 289 6.92 -0.53 11.20
N ARG A 290 7.75 -0.11 10.23
CA ARG A 290 9.20 -0.30 10.27
C ARG A 290 9.86 0.41 11.46
N MET A 291 9.41 1.62 11.78
CA MET A 291 9.87 2.36 12.97
C MET A 291 9.52 1.60 14.26
N LEU A 292 8.28 1.11 14.38
CA LEU A 292 7.82 0.37 15.55
C LEU A 292 8.46 -1.02 15.67
N ALA A 293 8.84 -1.64 14.55
CA ALA A 293 9.58 -2.90 14.51
C ALA A 293 11.09 -2.74 14.76
N GLY A 294 11.62 -1.51 14.85
CA GLY A 294 13.05 -1.25 14.98
C GLY A 294 13.85 -1.54 13.71
N ALA A 295 13.19 -1.76 12.57
CA ALA A 295 13.82 -1.99 11.26
C ALA A 295 14.36 -0.70 10.63
N VAL A 296 13.99 0.45 11.18
CA VAL A 296 14.57 1.76 10.89
C VAL A 296 15.06 2.32 12.22
N GLU A 297 16.38 2.51 12.35
CA GLU A 297 16.94 3.15 13.54
C GLU A 297 16.53 4.63 13.58
N VAL A 298 15.86 5.03 14.66
CA VAL A 298 15.83 6.45 15.06
C VAL A 298 17.28 6.82 15.40
N PRO A 299 17.87 7.89 14.83
CA PRO A 299 19.15 8.37 15.30
C PRO A 299 19.02 8.76 16.79
N LEU A 300 19.48 7.89 17.68
CA LEU A 300 19.56 8.20 19.10
C LEU A 300 20.52 9.37 19.24
N ARG A 301 20.00 10.53 19.66
CA ARG A 301 20.79 11.67 20.09
C ARG A 301 21.78 11.19 21.17
N ARG A 302 23.01 10.86 20.79
CA ARG A 302 24.13 10.94 21.74
C ARG A 302 24.25 12.41 22.09
N ALA A 303 23.78 12.75 23.28
CA ALA A 303 24.03 14.05 23.89
C ALA A 303 25.55 14.29 23.87
N ARG A 304 25.99 15.15 22.94
CA ARG A 304 27.39 15.57 22.83
C ARG A 304 27.70 16.36 24.09
N ARG A 305 28.27 15.71 25.11
CA ARG A 305 29.07 16.40 26.11
C ARG A 305 30.22 17.04 25.34
N ARG A 306 30.28 18.36 25.40
CA ARG A 306 31.39 19.15 24.86
C ARG A 306 32.66 18.74 25.60
N THR A 307 33.59 18.11 24.90
CA THR A 307 35.01 18.21 25.21
C THR A 307 35.74 18.51 23.90
N ALA A 308 36.41 19.65 23.91
CA ALA A 308 37.34 20.07 22.87
C ALA A 308 38.48 19.05 22.77
N GLY A 309 38.87 18.72 21.54
CA GLY A 309 39.95 17.78 21.27
C GLY A 309 40.27 17.81 19.78
N VAL A 310 41.46 18.31 19.47
CA VAL A 310 41.98 18.66 18.16
C VAL A 310 42.48 17.42 17.40
N THR A 311 42.52 17.54 16.06
CA THR A 311 43.28 16.76 15.05
C THR A 311 42.98 15.28 14.82
N ALA A 312 42.63 14.92 13.58
CA ALA A 312 43.54 14.16 12.71
C ALA A 312 43.05 14.16 11.24
N LEU A 313 44.05 14.24 10.37
CA LEU A 313 44.05 14.38 8.91
C LEU A 313 44.14 12.99 8.24
N ALA A 314 43.54 12.83 7.05
CA ALA A 314 43.97 12.01 5.88
C ALA A 314 42.72 11.48 5.13
N LEU A 315 42.37 11.91 3.90
CA LEU A 315 42.96 11.62 2.57
C LEU A 315 42.94 10.15 2.12
N LEU A 316 42.67 9.99 0.82
CA LEU A 316 42.70 8.83 -0.09
C LEU A 316 41.33 8.23 -0.45
N MET A 317 40.98 7.97 -1.71
CA MET A 317 41.49 8.27 -3.06
C MET A 317 40.41 7.75 -4.04
N LEU A 318 40.28 8.36 -5.22
CA LEU A 318 39.51 7.82 -6.33
C LEU A 318 40.21 6.60 -6.97
N ALA A 319 39.44 5.57 -7.30
CA ALA A 319 39.55 4.72 -8.50
C ALA A 319 38.25 3.90 -8.57
N GLY A 320 37.43 3.85 -9.62
CA GLY A 320 37.72 3.99 -11.04
C GLY A 320 37.82 2.62 -11.69
N VAL A 321 36.70 1.90 -11.88
CA VAL A 321 36.61 0.84 -12.89
C VAL A 321 35.19 0.75 -13.47
N SER A 322 35.13 0.92 -14.78
CA SER A 322 33.98 0.78 -15.67
C SER A 322 33.34 -0.61 -15.58
N GLY A 323 32.01 -0.67 -15.61
CA GLY A 323 31.24 -1.90 -15.69
C GLY A 323 29.98 -1.69 -16.53
N ALA A 324 29.97 -2.33 -17.69
CA ALA A 324 28.95 -2.37 -18.74
C ALA A 324 27.51 -2.13 -18.29
N GLY A 325 26.83 -1.25 -19.03
CA GLY A 325 25.39 -1.04 -18.93
C GLY A 325 24.63 -2.32 -19.30
N THR A 326 24.03 -2.94 -18.30
CA THR A 326 22.85 -3.78 -18.50
C THR A 326 21.66 -2.85 -18.64
N VAL A 327 21.18 -2.67 -19.87
CA VAL A 327 19.85 -2.10 -20.13
C VAL A 327 18.84 -3.10 -19.57
N SER A 328 18.36 -2.84 -18.35
CA SER A 328 17.19 -3.53 -17.81
C SER A 328 15.99 -3.28 -18.72
N PRO A 329 15.14 -4.29 -18.99
CA PRO A 329 13.90 -4.07 -19.72
C PRO A 329 13.06 -3.06 -18.93
N SER A 330 12.62 -2.00 -19.60
CA SER A 330 11.85 -0.91 -19.00
C SER A 330 10.58 -1.45 -18.35
N VAL A 331 10.59 -1.61 -17.03
CA VAL A 331 9.37 -1.63 -16.22
C VAL A 331 8.68 -0.31 -16.52
N ALA A 332 7.48 -0.35 -17.10
CA ALA A 332 6.69 0.84 -17.32
C ALA A 332 6.54 1.57 -15.98
N ASP A 333 6.95 2.84 -15.91
CA ASP A 333 6.81 3.64 -14.71
C ASP A 333 5.32 3.72 -14.34
N PRO A 334 4.88 3.13 -13.21
CA PRO A 334 3.46 3.08 -12.84
C PRO A 334 2.87 4.48 -12.61
N PHE A 335 3.73 5.50 -12.45
CA PHE A 335 3.33 6.90 -12.31
C PHE A 335 3.39 7.69 -13.62
N GLY A 336 3.73 7.03 -14.74
CA GLY A 336 3.91 7.63 -16.06
C GLY A 336 2.69 8.42 -16.57
N ARG A 337 1.48 8.10 -16.09
CA ARG A 337 0.25 8.83 -16.43
C ARG A 337 0.15 10.22 -15.76
N TRP A 338 0.92 10.46 -14.71
CA TRP A 338 0.91 11.72 -13.95
C TRP A 338 2.25 12.46 -13.96
N LEU A 339 3.35 11.72 -14.13
CA LEU A 339 4.71 12.24 -14.08
C LEU A 339 5.50 11.66 -15.25
N ARG A 340 6.28 12.51 -15.92
CA ARG A 340 7.12 12.10 -17.05
C ARG A 340 8.02 10.92 -16.69
N THR A 341 7.91 9.84 -17.45
CA THR A 341 8.80 8.67 -17.35
C THR A 341 10.24 9.06 -17.67
N GLY A 342 11.20 8.56 -16.89
CA GLY A 342 12.63 8.85 -17.08
C GLY A 342 13.08 10.25 -16.69
N SER A 343 12.22 11.01 -15.99
CA SER A 343 12.63 12.24 -15.29
C SER A 343 13.57 11.93 -14.12
N ASP A 344 14.25 12.96 -13.63
CA ASP A 344 15.17 12.92 -12.48
C ASP A 344 14.45 12.94 -11.12
N ILE A 345 13.12 12.73 -11.08
CA ILE A 345 12.40 12.53 -9.83
C ILE A 345 12.84 11.19 -9.21
N PRO A 346 13.38 11.16 -7.97
CA PRO A 346 13.80 9.92 -7.33
C PRO A 346 12.62 8.92 -7.22
N PRO A 347 12.82 7.64 -7.61
CA PRO A 347 11.73 6.65 -7.68
C PRO A 347 10.92 6.51 -6.39
N GLN A 348 11.60 6.57 -5.23
CA GLN A 348 10.98 6.46 -3.91
C GLN A 348 10.01 7.60 -3.57
N TYR A 349 10.09 8.75 -4.25
CA TYR A 349 9.22 9.90 -3.99
C TYR A 349 8.05 10.00 -4.97
N ARG A 350 8.07 9.28 -6.10
CA ARG A 350 7.03 9.39 -7.14
C ARG A 350 5.63 9.11 -6.59
N ALA A 351 5.49 8.07 -5.75
CA ALA A 351 4.21 7.74 -5.10
C ALA A 351 3.70 8.87 -4.20
N LEU A 352 4.57 9.42 -3.35
CA LEU A 352 4.23 10.52 -2.42
C LEU A 352 3.88 11.81 -3.17
N ILE A 353 4.57 12.08 -4.28
CA ILE A 353 4.31 13.24 -5.16
C ILE A 353 2.96 13.10 -5.85
N VAL A 354 2.64 11.90 -6.36
CA VAL A 354 1.32 11.62 -6.93
C VAL A 354 0.24 11.77 -5.88
N GLU A 355 0.39 11.16 -4.71
CA GLU A 355 -0.54 11.32 -3.57
C GLU A 355 -0.78 12.80 -3.23
N ALA A 356 0.29 13.58 -3.07
CA ALA A 356 0.22 15.00 -2.76
C ALA A 356 -0.48 15.81 -3.87
N GLY A 357 -0.19 15.48 -5.13
CA GLY A 357 -0.70 16.20 -6.30
C GLY A 357 -2.11 15.80 -6.72
N THR A 358 -2.66 14.70 -6.22
CA THR A 358 -4.04 14.25 -6.46
C THR A 358 -4.90 14.31 -5.19
N MET A 359 -4.45 15.01 -4.16
CA MET A 359 -5.08 15.00 -2.84
C MET A 359 -6.45 15.70 -2.80
N CYS A 360 -6.66 16.69 -3.66
CA CYS A 360 -7.92 17.41 -3.82
C CYS A 360 -8.05 17.92 -5.25
N SER A 361 -9.27 18.20 -5.69
CA SER A 361 -9.57 18.64 -7.06
C SER A 361 -9.46 20.15 -7.24
N GLU A 362 -8.39 20.76 -6.72
CA GLU A 362 -8.19 22.21 -6.80
C GLU A 362 -7.50 22.62 -8.11
N PRO A 363 -8.01 23.65 -8.83
CA PRO A 363 -7.34 24.16 -10.02
C PRO A 363 -5.89 24.56 -9.74
N GLY A 364 -4.98 24.01 -10.55
CA GLY A 364 -3.53 24.27 -10.44
C GLY A 364 -2.77 23.28 -9.56
N LEU A 365 -3.43 22.44 -8.74
CA LEU A 365 -2.75 21.33 -8.06
C LEU A 365 -2.52 20.17 -9.03
N SER A 366 -1.29 19.67 -9.12
CA SER A 366 -0.96 18.47 -9.88
C SER A 366 0.30 17.79 -9.35
N PRO A 367 0.51 16.48 -9.63
CA PRO A 367 1.77 15.80 -9.29
C PRO A 367 3.00 16.50 -9.89
N ALA A 368 2.90 16.97 -11.12
CA ALA A 368 3.97 17.73 -11.77
C ALA A 368 4.27 19.07 -11.07
N LEU A 369 3.25 19.77 -10.54
CA LEU A 369 3.48 20.97 -9.71
C LEU A 369 4.25 20.61 -8.43
N ILE A 370 3.81 19.57 -7.70
CA ILE A 370 4.48 19.14 -6.47
C ILE A 370 5.95 18.79 -6.77
N ALA A 371 6.21 17.97 -7.79
CA ALA A 371 7.57 17.65 -8.23
C ALA A 371 8.38 18.91 -8.59
N GLY A 372 7.75 19.85 -9.32
CA GLY A 372 8.36 21.12 -9.71
C GLY A 372 8.74 21.99 -8.51
N MET A 373 7.89 22.02 -7.47
CA MET A 373 8.18 22.71 -6.22
C MET A 373 9.34 22.03 -5.48
N LEU A 374 9.29 20.72 -5.25
CA LEU A 374 10.35 19.99 -4.52
C LEU A 374 11.72 20.10 -5.20
N LYS A 375 11.76 20.00 -6.54
CA LYS A 375 12.98 20.26 -7.33
C LYS A 375 13.52 21.67 -7.10
N THR A 376 12.64 22.66 -7.03
CA THR A 376 13.01 24.07 -6.84
C THR A 376 13.46 24.37 -5.40
N GLU A 377 12.84 23.72 -4.41
CA GLU A 377 13.15 23.92 -3.00
C GLU A 377 14.50 23.33 -2.62
N SER A 378 14.73 22.06 -2.97
CA SER A 378 15.84 21.28 -2.41
C SER A 378 16.57 20.40 -3.41
N ASP A 379 16.17 20.40 -4.68
CA ASP A 379 16.63 19.38 -5.63
C ASP A 379 16.35 17.94 -5.15
N PHE A 380 15.18 17.75 -4.53
CA PHE A 380 14.77 16.50 -3.88
C PHE A 380 15.68 16.03 -2.73
N ASP A 381 16.53 16.89 -2.16
CA ASP A 381 17.39 16.54 -1.02
C ASP A 381 16.57 16.43 0.28
N PRO A 382 16.38 15.23 0.86
CA PRO A 382 15.65 15.05 2.10
C PRO A 382 16.42 15.54 3.34
N ASN A 383 17.71 15.79 3.21
CA ASN A 383 18.60 16.17 4.31
C ASN A 383 18.96 17.66 4.30
N LEU A 384 18.44 18.43 3.34
CA LEU A 384 18.71 19.86 3.27
C LEU A 384 18.33 20.54 4.59
N SER A 385 19.24 21.36 5.12
CA SER A 385 19.03 22.09 6.36
C SER A 385 19.61 23.50 6.25
N ASP A 386 18.74 24.49 6.44
CA ASP A 386 19.09 25.91 6.53
C ASP A 386 18.72 26.41 7.93
N VAL A 387 19.59 26.11 8.90
CA VAL A 387 19.37 26.43 10.33
C VAL A 387 19.15 27.92 10.56
N ALA A 388 19.78 28.78 9.75
CA ALA A 388 19.63 30.23 9.86
C ALA A 388 18.22 30.72 9.52
N LYS A 389 17.49 29.97 8.69
CA LYS A 389 16.10 30.26 8.30
C LYS A 389 15.07 29.36 8.96
N ASP A 390 15.51 28.43 9.81
CA ASP A 390 14.68 27.39 10.41
C ASP A 390 13.92 26.57 9.35
N GLU A 391 14.61 26.15 8.29
CA GLU A 391 14.03 25.36 7.19
C GLU A 391 14.75 24.01 7.01
N TYR A 392 13.99 22.94 6.84
CA TYR A 392 14.53 21.59 6.76
C TYR A 392 13.79 20.69 5.77
N GLY A 393 14.53 19.69 5.29
CA GLY A 393 14.03 18.59 4.49
C GLY A 393 13.66 18.98 3.07
N ILE A 394 13.09 18.01 2.36
CA ILE A 394 12.86 18.04 0.91
C ILE A 394 11.97 19.20 0.43
N ALA A 395 11.10 19.71 1.30
CA ALA A 395 10.20 20.83 0.99
C ALA A 395 10.56 22.11 1.76
N ARG A 396 11.71 22.15 2.44
CA ARG A 396 12.19 23.31 3.23
C ARG A 396 11.16 23.84 4.22
N TRP A 397 10.52 22.92 4.93
CA TRP A 397 9.53 23.27 5.93
C TRP A 397 10.17 23.91 7.16
N THR A 398 9.52 24.94 7.68
CA THR A 398 9.69 25.33 9.08
C THR A 398 8.88 24.40 9.99
N PRO A 399 9.46 23.78 11.03
CA PRO A 399 8.75 22.81 11.89
C PRO A 399 7.46 23.36 12.51
N SER A 400 7.48 24.63 12.93
CA SER A 400 6.33 25.32 13.51
C SER A 400 5.21 25.61 12.49
N VAL A 401 5.50 25.55 11.18
CA VAL A 401 4.51 25.68 10.12
C VAL A 401 4.02 24.31 9.67
N LEU A 402 4.93 23.34 9.53
CA LEU A 402 4.60 21.98 9.10
C LEU A 402 3.52 21.34 9.96
N GLN A 403 3.54 21.58 11.28
CA GLN A 403 2.57 21.01 12.23
C GLN A 403 1.10 21.19 11.83
N PHE A 404 0.75 22.26 11.10
CA PHE A 404 -0.61 22.53 10.65
C PHE A 404 -1.04 21.68 9.44
N TYR A 405 -0.06 21.17 8.69
CA TYR A 405 -0.25 20.40 7.45
C TYR A 405 0.11 18.93 7.62
N LEU A 406 0.36 18.52 8.86
CA LEU A 406 0.49 17.14 9.24
C LEU A 406 -0.85 16.37 9.13
N PRO A 407 -0.79 15.03 9.02
CA PRO A 407 -1.97 14.17 9.13
C PRO A 407 -2.74 14.48 10.43
N PRO A 408 -4.08 14.35 10.44
CA PRO A 408 -4.90 14.64 11.62
C PRO A 408 -4.38 14.02 12.92
N ALA A 409 -3.85 12.79 12.86
CA ALA A 409 -3.32 12.04 14.01
C ALA A 409 -2.15 12.73 14.74
N ILE A 410 -1.35 13.55 14.06
CA ILE A 410 -0.19 14.23 14.63
C ILE A 410 -0.21 15.76 14.37
N ARG A 411 -1.35 16.30 13.92
CA ARG A 411 -1.51 17.73 13.65
C ARG A 411 -1.35 18.54 14.94
N GLY A 412 -0.61 19.64 14.85
CA GLY A 412 -0.21 20.44 16.02
C GLY A 412 1.02 19.90 16.76
N THR A 413 1.61 18.80 16.28
CA THR A 413 2.91 18.33 16.78
C THR A 413 4.04 19.01 16.01
N ILE A 414 4.98 19.63 16.72
CA ILE A 414 6.21 20.16 16.11
C ILE A 414 7.20 19.01 15.96
N LEU A 415 7.34 18.51 14.73
CA LEU A 415 8.32 17.47 14.42
C LEU A 415 9.74 18.06 14.43
N PRO A 416 10.69 17.50 15.19
CA PRO A 416 12.08 17.95 15.10
C PRO A 416 12.70 17.51 13.77
N PRO A 417 13.62 18.30 13.17
CA PRO A 417 14.43 17.86 12.04
C PRO A 417 15.26 16.60 12.38
N PRO A 418 15.55 15.72 11.40
CA PRO A 418 15.20 15.85 9.98
C PRO A 418 13.71 15.61 9.72
N LEU A 419 13.16 16.34 8.75
CA LEU A 419 11.74 16.24 8.39
C LEU A 419 11.61 15.17 7.28
N PRO A 420 11.02 13.99 7.58
CA PRO A 420 11.02 12.87 6.64
C PRO A 420 10.19 13.17 5.38
N PRO A 421 10.61 12.74 4.18
CA PRO A 421 9.86 12.94 2.94
C PRO A 421 8.42 12.41 2.98
N GLU A 422 8.19 11.30 3.68
CA GLU A 422 6.90 10.62 3.84
C GLU A 422 5.87 11.50 4.57
N VAL A 423 6.35 12.47 5.35
CA VAL A 423 5.51 13.47 6.02
C VAL A 423 5.56 14.80 5.27
N SER A 424 6.74 15.19 4.79
CA SER A 424 7.01 16.49 4.18
C SER A 424 6.33 16.65 2.83
N ILE A 425 6.36 15.63 1.96
CA ILE A 425 5.78 15.70 0.61
C ILE A 425 4.24 15.75 0.67
N PRO A 426 3.54 14.83 1.37
CA PRO A 426 2.08 14.92 1.48
C PRO A 426 1.60 16.20 2.17
N ALA A 427 2.40 16.79 3.06
CA ALA A 427 2.08 18.08 3.68
C ALA A 427 2.06 19.24 2.67
N VAL A 428 2.86 19.19 1.59
CA VAL A 428 2.78 20.20 0.50
C VAL A 428 1.43 20.11 -0.20
N GLY A 429 0.95 18.89 -0.47
CA GLY A 429 -0.39 18.65 -1.02
C GLY A 429 -1.48 19.21 -0.11
N ARG A 430 -1.45 18.88 1.20
CA ARG A 430 -2.42 19.42 2.19
C ARG A 430 -2.37 20.94 2.27
N TYR A 431 -1.18 21.53 2.22
CA TYR A 431 -1.02 22.98 2.18
C TYR A 431 -1.74 23.58 0.98
N LEU A 432 -1.49 23.06 -0.23
CA LEU A 432 -2.07 23.59 -1.45
C LEU A 432 -3.60 23.41 -1.48
N CYS A 433 -4.12 22.29 -0.99
CA CYS A 433 -5.57 22.09 -0.84
C CYS A 433 -6.24 23.13 0.05
N VAL A 434 -5.54 23.62 1.08
CA VAL A 434 -6.06 24.69 1.95
C VAL A 434 -5.89 26.07 1.33
N ARG A 435 -4.82 26.29 0.57
CA ARG A 435 -4.38 27.63 0.16
C ARG A 435 -4.84 28.05 -1.22
N LEU A 436 -4.94 27.14 -2.18
CA LEU A 436 -5.41 27.44 -3.54
C LEU A 436 -6.83 28.04 -3.56
N PRO A 437 -7.82 27.53 -2.81
CA PRO A 437 -9.15 28.15 -2.76
C PRO A 437 -9.13 29.63 -2.34
N LEU A 438 -8.21 29.99 -1.42
CA LEU A 438 -8.07 31.34 -0.88
C LEU A 438 -7.40 32.33 -1.84
N LEU A 439 -6.95 31.85 -3.01
CA LEU A 439 -6.35 32.63 -4.08
C LEU A 439 -7.26 32.72 -5.31
N THR A 440 -8.47 32.17 -5.24
CA THR A 440 -9.47 32.26 -6.32
C THR A 440 -9.73 33.71 -6.67
N GLY A 441 -9.70 34.03 -7.97
CA GLY A 441 -9.90 35.39 -8.49
C GLY A 441 -8.64 36.25 -8.54
N VAL A 442 -7.50 35.79 -8.02
CA VAL A 442 -6.21 36.45 -8.24
C VAL A 442 -5.71 36.13 -9.66
N PRO A 443 -5.34 37.14 -10.48
CA PRO A 443 -4.82 36.89 -11.83
C PRO A 443 -3.52 36.06 -11.83
N GLY A 444 -3.47 35.00 -12.65
CA GLY A 444 -2.27 34.18 -12.87
C GLY A 444 -2.54 32.67 -12.95
N ASP A 445 -1.48 31.87 -13.09
CA ASP A 445 -1.55 30.40 -12.97
C ASP A 445 -1.78 30.03 -11.49
N PRO A 446 -2.90 29.36 -11.14
CA PRO A 446 -3.22 29.04 -9.74
C PRO A 446 -2.14 28.23 -9.02
N GLY A 447 -1.51 27.29 -9.71
CA GLY A 447 -0.43 26.47 -9.15
C GLY A 447 0.82 27.29 -8.84
N LEU A 448 1.20 28.22 -9.71
CA LEU A 448 2.31 29.14 -9.46
C LEU A 448 1.99 30.13 -8.34
N LEU A 449 0.76 30.63 -8.26
CA LEU A 449 0.30 31.47 -7.16
C LEU A 449 0.38 30.70 -5.82
N GLY A 450 -0.04 29.43 -5.79
CA GLY A 450 0.10 28.55 -4.64
C GLY A 450 1.55 28.29 -4.24
N ALA A 451 2.43 28.03 -5.22
CA ALA A 451 3.87 27.83 -4.98
C ALA A 451 4.55 29.09 -4.43
N VAL A 452 4.15 30.28 -4.89
CA VAL A 452 4.65 31.55 -4.36
C VAL A 452 4.11 31.82 -2.95
N ALA A 453 2.83 31.52 -2.71
CA ALA A 453 2.23 31.62 -1.38
C ALA A 453 2.94 30.71 -0.37
N PHE A 454 3.41 29.54 -0.80
CA PHE A 454 4.22 28.60 0.02
C PHE A 454 5.50 29.24 0.57
N ARG A 455 6.18 30.07 -0.22
CA ARG A 455 7.41 30.80 0.16
C ARG A 455 7.17 32.19 0.75
N SER A 456 5.92 32.62 0.84
CA SER A 456 5.53 33.94 1.34
C SER A 456 4.24 33.84 2.16
N SER A 457 3.12 34.34 1.63
CA SER A 457 1.78 34.14 2.17
C SER A 457 0.74 34.38 1.07
N GLY A 458 -0.48 33.88 1.27
CA GLY A 458 -1.58 34.18 0.34
C GLY A 458 -1.98 35.65 0.32
N GLU A 459 -1.75 36.38 1.42
CA GLU A 459 -1.99 37.82 1.51
C GLU A 459 -1.04 38.60 0.60
N VAL A 460 0.26 38.29 0.64
CA VAL A 460 1.28 38.89 -0.23
C VAL A 460 0.93 38.70 -1.71
N VAL A 461 0.41 37.52 -2.09
CA VAL A 461 0.00 37.22 -3.47
C VAL A 461 -1.26 38.01 -3.86
N ARG A 462 -2.24 38.17 -2.96
CA ARG A 462 -3.46 38.95 -3.21
C ARG A 462 -3.17 40.45 -3.33
N GLU A 463 -2.36 41.00 -2.43
CA GLU A 463 -1.98 42.42 -2.45
C GLU A 463 -1.24 42.79 -3.74
N ALA A 464 -0.34 41.90 -4.20
CA ALA A 464 0.36 42.05 -5.46
C ALA A 464 -0.51 41.80 -6.71
N LYS A 465 -1.76 41.32 -6.52
CA LYS A 465 -2.68 40.90 -7.59
C LYS A 465 -2.04 39.90 -8.57
N GLY A 466 -1.25 38.96 -8.04
CA GLY A 466 -0.51 37.98 -8.81
C GLY A 466 0.85 37.67 -8.19
N VAL A 467 1.82 37.24 -9.01
CA VAL A 467 3.19 36.93 -8.54
C VAL A 467 3.96 38.23 -8.24
N PRO A 468 4.37 38.49 -6.98
CA PRO A 468 5.14 39.68 -6.63
C PRO A 468 6.50 39.70 -7.33
N ALA A 469 7.02 40.90 -7.64
CA ALA A 469 8.27 41.09 -8.40
C ALA A 469 9.45 40.28 -7.82
N ARG A 470 9.62 40.28 -6.49
CA ARG A 470 10.67 39.53 -5.79
C ARG A 470 10.59 38.01 -5.92
N PHE A 471 9.41 37.46 -6.27
CA PHE A 471 9.18 36.02 -6.42
C PHE A 471 9.08 35.56 -7.88
N ARG A 472 9.18 36.47 -8.87
CA ARG A 472 9.10 36.10 -10.30
C ARG A 472 10.16 35.06 -10.69
N ALA A 473 11.41 35.27 -10.28
CA ALA A 473 12.49 34.32 -10.57
C ALA A 473 12.25 32.93 -9.95
N TYR A 474 11.63 32.88 -8.76
CA TYR A 474 11.26 31.62 -8.12
C TYR A 474 10.09 30.93 -8.87
N ALA A 475 9.02 31.67 -9.16
CA ALA A 475 7.87 31.15 -9.91
C ALA A 475 8.27 30.60 -11.28
N GLU A 476 9.20 31.26 -11.97
CA GLU A 476 9.73 30.81 -13.26
C GLU A 476 10.52 29.48 -13.15
N ARG A 477 11.27 29.27 -12.06
CA ARG A 477 11.93 27.97 -11.82
C ARG A 477 10.91 26.86 -11.56
N VAL A 478 9.89 27.14 -10.73
CA VAL A 478 8.80 26.18 -10.47
C VAL A 478 8.07 25.85 -11.77
N ARG A 479 7.74 26.86 -12.59
CA ARG A 479 7.10 26.69 -13.90
C ARG A 479 7.93 25.81 -14.83
N LYS A 480 9.24 26.07 -14.94
CA LYS A 480 10.17 25.27 -15.75
C LYS A 480 10.25 23.83 -15.26
N ASN A 481 10.42 23.62 -13.96
CA ASN A 481 10.53 22.28 -13.38
C ASN A 481 9.20 21.51 -13.51
N ARG A 482 8.05 22.15 -13.25
CA ARG A 482 6.72 21.56 -13.48
C ARG A 482 6.58 21.06 -14.92
N ALA A 483 6.91 21.89 -15.91
CA ALA A 483 6.81 21.51 -17.33
C ALA A 483 7.74 20.33 -17.69
N ALA A 484 8.88 20.18 -17.01
CA ALA A 484 9.79 19.03 -17.19
C ALA A 484 9.23 17.72 -16.62
N TYR A 485 8.24 17.79 -15.72
CA TYR A 485 7.63 16.65 -15.05
C TYR A 485 6.21 16.34 -15.50
N GLU A 486 5.59 17.20 -16.30
CA GLU A 486 4.31 16.88 -16.93
C GLU A 486 4.48 15.65 -17.85
N PRO A 487 3.54 14.68 -17.76
CA PRO A 487 3.65 13.36 -18.37
C PRO A 487 3.76 13.38 -19.89
#